data_AF-A0A8S8YPS1-F1
#
_entry.id   AF-A0A8S8YPS1-F1
#
_cell.length_a   1.000
_cell.length_b   1.000
_cell.length_c   1.000
_cell.angle_alpha   90.00
_cell.angle_beta   90.00
_cell.angle_gamma   90.00
#
_symmetry.space_group_name_H-M   'P 1'
#
loop_
_entity.id
_entity.type
_entity.pdbx_description
1 polymer ?
#
loop_
_entity_poly.entity_id
_entity_poly.type
_entity_poly.pdbx_seq_one_letter_code
_entity_poly.pdbx_strand_id
1 'polypeptide(L)'
;MFKSKTQPLLASGFVGSHTLVSHLFEEREDGFPLLNERDESTKVPGMYLCGPSVRHDNHDFCFIFKFRQRFAVVAQSIASSLDIPTDEFVQAYRDWGMYLDDLSCCGQECLTC
;
A
#
# COMPACT_ATOMS: atom_id res chain seq x y z
N MET A 1 14.76 -11.77 33.30
CA MET A 1 13.36 -11.37 33.54
C MET A 1 13.38 -9.97 34.14
N PHE A 2 12.88 -8.97 33.42
CA PHE A 2 12.88 -7.58 33.89
C PHE A 2 11.63 -7.30 34.73
N LYS A 3 11.78 -6.59 35.85
CA LYS A 3 10.69 -6.21 36.75
C LYS A 3 10.73 -4.71 36.99
N SER A 4 9.57 -4.06 36.87
CA SER A 4 9.38 -2.64 37.18
C SER A 4 8.24 -2.50 38.18
N LYS A 5 8.30 -1.46 39.02
CA LYS A 5 7.20 -1.10 39.93
C LYS A 5 6.04 -0.39 39.21
N THR A 6 6.28 0.10 37.99
CA THR A 6 5.30 0.83 37.18
C THR A 6 4.83 -0.03 36.01
N GLN A 7 3.56 0.08 35.63
CA GLN A 7 3.01 -0.61 34.45
C GLN A 7 3.79 -0.19 33.19
N PRO A 8 4.27 -1.15 32.38
CA PRO A 8 4.95 -0.83 31.13
C PRO A 8 4.03 -0.16 30.11
N LEU A 9 4.59 0.76 29.32
CA LEU A 9 3.93 1.28 28.12
C LEU A 9 4.15 0.29 26.97
N LEU A 10 3.05 -0.20 26.38
CA LEU A 10 3.09 -1.10 25.24
C LEU A 10 2.97 -0.30 23.94
N ALA A 11 4.09 -0.15 23.24
CA ALA A 11 4.18 0.53 21.94
C ALA A 11 4.49 -0.47 20.80
N SER A 12 3.73 -1.56 20.73
CA SER A 12 3.93 -2.67 19.77
C SER A 12 3.23 -2.49 18.42
N GLY A 13 2.63 -1.32 18.17
CA GLY A 13 1.92 -1.03 16.92
C GLY A 13 0.47 -1.53 16.90
N PHE A 14 -0.06 -1.81 15.71
CA PHE A 14 -1.46 -2.10 15.44
C PHE A 14 -1.63 -3.30 14.51
N VAL A 15 -2.75 -4.00 14.64
CA VAL A 15 -3.21 -5.01 13.66
C VAL A 15 -4.15 -4.32 12.68
N GLY A 16 -3.87 -4.45 11.37
CA GLY A 16 -4.66 -3.80 10.32
C GLY A 16 -6.02 -4.45 10.08
N SER A 17 -7.00 -3.66 9.61
CA SER A 17 -8.37 -4.12 9.31
C SER A 17 -8.44 -5.14 8.17
N HIS A 18 -7.42 -5.20 7.31
CA HIS A 18 -7.31 -6.19 6.23
C HIS A 18 -7.38 -7.64 6.75
N THR A 19 -7.05 -7.88 8.03
CA THR A 19 -7.19 -9.18 8.69
C THR A 19 -8.63 -9.70 8.72
N LEU A 20 -9.64 -8.82 8.70
CA LEU A 20 -11.06 -9.21 8.65
C LEU A 20 -11.45 -9.85 7.31
N VAL A 21 -10.68 -9.54 6.26
CA VAL A 21 -10.91 -9.99 4.88
C VAL A 21 -9.72 -10.78 4.34
N SER A 22 -8.87 -11.33 5.21
CA SER A 22 -7.65 -12.07 4.82
C SER A 22 -7.94 -13.23 3.88
N HIS A 23 -9.12 -13.87 4.01
CA HIS A 23 -9.58 -14.93 3.12
C HIS A 23 -9.71 -14.52 1.64
N LEU A 24 -9.75 -13.22 1.33
CA LEU A 24 -9.78 -12.67 -0.02
C LEU A 24 -8.39 -12.39 -0.62
N PHE A 25 -7.32 -12.63 0.13
CA PHE A 25 -5.94 -12.41 -0.29
C PHE A 25 -5.12 -13.71 -0.16
N GLU A 26 -4.08 -13.83 -0.98
CA GLU A 26 -2.96 -14.72 -0.66
C GLU A 26 -2.06 -14.02 0.35
N GLU A 27 -1.34 -14.79 1.16
CA GLU A 27 -0.45 -14.27 2.21
C GLU A 27 1.01 -14.46 1.79
N ARG A 28 1.82 -13.41 1.97
CA ARG A 28 3.27 -13.45 1.82
C ARG A 28 3.92 -14.17 3.01
N GLU A 29 5.19 -14.52 2.88
CA GLU A 29 5.96 -15.13 3.99
C GLU A 29 6.07 -14.23 5.23
N ASP A 30 5.92 -12.91 5.08
CA ASP A 30 5.96 -11.92 6.17
C ASP A 30 4.59 -11.66 6.83
N GLY A 31 3.54 -12.38 6.41
CA GLY A 31 2.20 -12.27 6.96
C GLY A 31 1.35 -11.14 6.37
N PHE A 32 1.82 -10.44 5.34
CA PHE A 32 1.06 -9.39 4.66
C PHE A 32 0.32 -9.92 3.42
N PRO A 33 -0.77 -9.27 2.99
CA PRO A 33 -1.45 -9.62 1.74
C PRO A 33 -0.51 -9.52 0.53
N LEU A 34 -0.51 -10.55 -0.32
CA LEU A 34 0.13 -10.53 -1.62
C LEU A 34 -0.75 -9.74 -2.60
N LEU A 35 -0.17 -8.73 -3.23
CA LEU A 35 -0.84 -7.83 -4.16
C LEU A 35 -0.10 -7.81 -5.50
N ASN A 36 -0.82 -7.55 -6.58
CA ASN A 36 -0.21 -7.23 -7.87
C ASN A 36 0.25 -5.76 -7.93
N GLU A 37 0.87 -5.36 -9.04
CA GLU A 37 1.40 -4.00 -9.28
C GLU A 37 0.35 -2.87 -9.18
N ARG A 38 -0.95 -3.20 -9.07
CA ARG A 38 -2.07 -2.24 -8.97
C ARG A 38 -2.75 -2.28 -7.60
N ASP A 39 -2.11 -2.89 -6.61
CA ASP A 39 -2.64 -3.12 -5.25
C ASP A 39 -3.89 -4.03 -5.22
N GLU A 40 -4.06 -4.87 -6.24
CA GLU A 40 -5.17 -5.84 -6.33
C GLU A 40 -4.75 -7.19 -5.76
N SER A 41 -5.70 -7.91 -5.17
CA SER A 41 -5.53 -9.29 -4.73
C SER A 41 -5.15 -10.20 -5.90
N THR A 42 -4.13 -11.03 -5.71
CA THR A 42 -3.77 -12.11 -6.65
C THR A 42 -4.78 -13.28 -6.63
N LYS A 43 -5.64 -13.33 -5.61
CA LYS A 43 -6.63 -14.38 -5.39
C LYS A 43 -8.02 -14.05 -5.92
N VAL A 44 -8.45 -12.80 -5.76
CA VAL A 44 -9.82 -12.34 -6.06
C VAL A 44 -9.77 -11.09 -6.94
N PRO A 45 -10.11 -11.20 -8.24
CA PRO A 45 -10.17 -10.03 -9.12
C PRO A 45 -11.16 -8.98 -8.64
N GLY A 46 -10.81 -7.71 -8.78
CA GLY A 46 -11.61 -6.57 -8.33
C GLY A 46 -11.51 -6.27 -6.83
N MET A 47 -10.74 -7.04 -6.06
CA MET A 47 -10.47 -6.76 -4.65
C MET A 47 -9.16 -5.99 -4.51
N TYR A 48 -9.22 -4.76 -3.99
CA TYR A 48 -8.06 -3.89 -3.83
C TYR A 48 -7.76 -3.62 -2.36
N LEU A 49 -6.47 -3.44 -2.03
CA LEU A 49 -6.03 -2.98 -0.72
C LEU A 49 -5.40 -1.60 -0.84
N CYS A 50 -5.83 -0.65 -0.02
CA CYS A 50 -5.30 0.71 -0.01
C CYS A 50 -4.91 1.15 1.40
N GLY A 51 -3.94 2.07 1.48
CA GLY A 51 -3.55 2.72 2.72
C GLY A 51 -2.28 2.13 3.36
N PRO A 52 -2.07 2.35 4.67
CA PRO A 52 -0.78 2.09 5.32
C PRO A 52 -0.41 0.61 5.48
N SER A 53 -1.33 -0.31 5.16
CA SER A 53 -1.09 -1.75 5.16
C SER A 53 -0.59 -2.29 3.81
N VAL A 54 -0.53 -1.47 2.76
CA VAL A 54 0.01 -1.88 1.45
C VAL A 54 1.52 -2.08 1.59
N ARG A 55 2.01 -3.22 1.07
CA ARG A 55 3.43 -3.55 1.00
C ARG A 55 3.77 -4.15 -0.35
N HIS A 56 4.80 -3.60 -0.98
CA HIS A 56 5.41 -4.14 -2.20
C HIS A 56 6.87 -4.41 -1.94
N ASP A 57 7.32 -5.65 -2.07
CA ASP A 57 8.70 -6.06 -1.78
C ASP A 57 9.23 -5.47 -0.45
N ASN A 58 10.22 -4.56 -0.53
CA ASN A 58 10.85 -3.84 0.58
C ASN A 58 10.27 -2.44 0.83
N HIS A 59 9.18 -2.07 0.17
CA HIS A 59 8.54 -0.76 0.28
C HIS A 59 7.35 -0.79 1.26
N ASP A 60 7.58 -0.18 2.41
CA ASP A 60 6.55 0.10 3.40
C ASP A 60 5.86 1.44 3.12
N PHE A 61 4.56 1.38 2.85
CA PHE A 61 3.72 2.55 2.62
C PHE A 61 3.10 3.10 3.91
N CYS A 62 3.82 3.06 5.04
CA CYS A 62 3.28 3.46 6.35
C CYS A 62 3.09 4.98 6.55
N PHE A 63 3.58 5.82 5.62
CA PHE A 63 3.41 7.27 5.65
C PHE A 63 2.34 7.74 4.67
N ILE A 64 1.56 8.74 5.08
CA ILE A 64 0.46 9.33 4.29
C ILE A 64 0.94 9.76 2.90
N PHE A 65 2.08 10.45 2.84
CA PHE A 65 2.59 10.94 1.56
C PHE A 65 3.06 9.81 0.62
N LYS A 66 3.34 8.61 1.14
CA LYS A 66 3.67 7.42 0.34
C LYS A 66 2.41 6.70 -0.12
N PHE A 67 1.57 6.22 0.79
CA PHE A 67 0.41 5.40 0.39
C PHE A 67 -0.59 6.17 -0.46
N ARG A 68 -0.70 7.49 -0.29
CA ARG A 68 -1.61 8.30 -1.12
C ARG A 68 -1.23 8.33 -2.59
N GLN A 69 0.03 8.06 -2.94
CA GLN A 69 0.49 8.02 -4.32
C GLN A 69 -0.04 6.81 -5.09
N ARG A 70 -0.58 5.82 -4.37
CA ARG A 70 -1.13 4.59 -4.94
C ARG A 70 -2.63 4.66 -5.23
N PHE A 71 -3.36 5.61 -4.64
CA PHE A 71 -4.81 5.73 -4.82
C PHE A 71 -5.21 5.90 -6.30
N ALA A 72 -4.45 6.70 -7.05
CA ALA A 72 -4.73 6.93 -8.46
C ALA A 72 -4.41 5.71 -9.34
N VAL A 73 -3.48 4.85 -8.92
CA VAL A 73 -3.19 3.57 -9.60
C VAL A 73 -4.37 2.61 -9.46
N VAL A 74 -4.91 2.49 -8.25
CA VAL A 74 -6.12 1.69 -7.99
C VAL A 74 -7.33 2.25 -8.75
N ALA A 75 -7.53 3.56 -8.70
CA ALA A 75 -8.62 4.23 -9.41
C ALA A 75 -8.53 4.00 -10.93
N GLN A 76 -7.33 4.06 -11.50
CA GLN A 76 -7.11 3.76 -12.91
C GLN A 76 -7.45 2.31 -13.25
N SER A 77 -7.05 1.35 -12.40
CA SER A 77 -7.36 -0.08 -12.61
C SER A 77 -8.87 -0.31 -12.66
N ILE A 78 -9.61 0.28 -11.72
CA ILE A 78 -11.07 0.19 -11.64
C ILE A 78 -11.72 0.87 -12.86
N ALA A 79 -11.36 2.13 -13.15
CA ALA A 79 -11.93 2.87 -14.27
C ALA A 79 -11.68 2.18 -15.63
N SER A 80 -10.47 1.66 -15.85
CA SER A 80 -10.12 0.94 -17.08
C SER A 80 -10.94 -0.36 -17.23
N SER A 81 -11.24 -1.06 -16.13
CA SER A 81 -12.11 -2.26 -16.17
C SER A 81 -13.57 -1.95 -16.52
N LEU A 82 -13.97 -0.68 -16.47
CA LEU A 82 -15.31 -0.20 -16.80
C LEU A 82 -15.33 0.60 -18.12
N ASP A 83 -14.24 0.56 -18.90
CA ASP A 83 -14.06 1.34 -20.13
C ASP A 83 -14.23 2.86 -19.93
N ILE A 84 -13.92 3.37 -18.73
CA ILE A 84 -13.95 4.81 -18.42
C ILE A 84 -12.58 5.41 -18.77
N PRO A 85 -12.53 6.50 -19.57
CA PRO A 85 -11.27 7.19 -19.90
C PRO A 85 -10.50 7.64 -18.64
N THR A 86 -9.19 7.42 -18.62
CA THR A 86 -8.36 7.68 -17.44
C THR A 86 -7.28 8.75 -17.60
N ASP A 87 -6.91 9.10 -18.84
CA ASP A 87 -5.75 9.93 -19.15
C ASP A 87 -5.77 11.29 -18.42
N GLU A 88 -6.93 11.95 -18.37
CA GLU A 88 -7.08 13.28 -17.75
C GLU A 88 -6.73 13.27 -16.26
N PHE A 89 -7.33 12.34 -15.48
CA PHE A 89 -7.05 12.30 -14.05
C PHE A 89 -5.69 11.67 -13.75
N VAL A 90 -5.24 10.69 -14.56
CA VAL A 90 -3.89 10.11 -14.39
C VAL A 90 -2.84 11.20 -14.53
N GLN A 91 -2.96 12.07 -15.54
CA GLN A 91 -2.03 13.19 -15.71
C GLN A 91 -2.09 14.17 -14.53
N ALA A 92 -3.29 14.55 -14.07
CA ALA A 92 -3.44 15.45 -12.92
C ALA A 92 -2.76 14.90 -11.65
N TYR A 93 -2.90 13.60 -11.36
CA TYR A 93 -2.26 12.98 -10.20
C TYR A 93 -0.75 12.80 -10.37
N ARG A 94 -0.24 12.62 -11.60
CA ARG A 94 1.20 12.68 -11.87
C ARG A 94 1.77 14.07 -11.59
N ASP A 95 1.08 15.12 -12.03
CA ASP A 95 1.51 16.52 -11.81
C ASP A 95 1.54 16.89 -10.31
N TRP A 96 0.69 16.26 -9.49
CA TRP A 96 0.70 16.42 -8.03
C TRP A 96 1.73 15.55 -7.30
N GLY A 97 2.50 14.72 -8.01
CA GLY A 97 3.39 13.74 -7.39
C GLY A 97 2.63 12.67 -6.59
N MET A 98 1.39 12.39 -6.97
CA MET A 98 0.44 11.48 -6.31
C MET A 98 0.06 10.28 -7.17
N TYR A 99 0.92 9.93 -8.13
CA TYR A 99 0.77 8.76 -8.98
C TYR A 99 2.10 8.01 -9.04
N LEU A 100 2.19 6.91 -8.30
CA LEU A 100 3.37 6.05 -8.22
C LEU A 100 3.03 4.69 -8.82
N ASP A 101 3.31 4.51 -10.11
CA ASP A 101 3.15 3.24 -10.84
C ASP A 101 4.46 2.46 -10.96
N ASP A 102 5.61 3.15 -10.96
CA ASP A 102 6.91 2.51 -10.96
C ASP A 102 7.48 2.37 -9.55
N LEU A 103 7.47 1.14 -9.03
CA LEU A 103 7.98 0.80 -7.72
C LEU A 103 9.52 0.60 -7.70
N SER A 104 10.17 0.53 -8.86
CA SER A 104 11.63 0.37 -8.94
C SER A 104 12.40 1.59 -8.40
N CYS A 105 11.75 2.76 -8.35
CA CYS A 105 12.35 4.03 -7.94
C CYS A 105 12.26 4.32 -6.43
N CYS A 106 11.59 3.49 -5.63
CA CYS A 106 11.29 3.82 -4.22
C CYS A 106 12.45 3.54 -3.22
N GLY A 107 13.68 3.38 -3.72
CA GLY A 107 14.89 3.08 -2.95
C GLY A 107 15.83 4.26 -2.66
N GLN A 108 15.48 5.50 -3.02
CA GLN A 108 16.33 6.65 -2.69
C GLN A 108 16.28 6.98 -1.19
N GLU A 109 17.17 6.34 -0.43
CA GLU A 109 17.89 7.08 0.61
C GLU A 109 18.41 8.38 -0.01
N CYS A 110 18.29 9.48 0.73
CA CYS A 110 18.99 10.72 0.39
C CYS A 110 20.48 10.41 0.30
N LEU A 111 20.98 10.09 -0.90
CA LEU A 111 22.40 10.15 -1.18
C LEU A 111 22.78 11.63 -1.05
N THR A 112 23.60 11.87 -0.03
CA THR A 112 24.10 13.14 0.44
C THR A 112 24.87 13.93 -0.62
N CYS A 113 24.68 15.25 -0.56
CA CYS A 113 25.47 16.37 -1.11
C CYS A 113 25.35 16.66 -2.61
#